data_AF-A0A957FSI8-F1
#
_entry.id   AF-A0A957FSI8-F1
#
_cell.length_a   1.000
_cell.length_b   1.000
_cell.length_c   1.000
_cell.angle_alpha   90.00
_cell.angle_beta   90.00
_cell.angle_gamma   90.00
#
_symmetry.space_group_name_H-M   'P 1'
#
loop_
_entity.id
_entity.type
_entity.pdbx_description
1 polymer ?
#
loop_
_entity_poly.entity_id
_entity_poly.type
_entity_poly.pdbx_seq_one_letter_code
_entity_poly.pdbx_strand_id
1 'polypeptide(L)'
;ITKDETSKAQYDVKLLNNGSSAFSGYKFRFYIDISEVLSAGYSASDLRCDENYDQASAASCSFYQYSGNVYYAEVDFGSYALPANDDVRYKFTIRLNNWSPNISSSNDYSRQGLSGSYQTTSNIPVYQGGALVTGTNP
;
A
#
# COMPACT_ATOMS: atom_id res chain seq x y z
N ILE A 1 -7.65 4.45 -6.02
CA ILE A 1 -7.34 5.29 -7.20
C ILE A 1 -5.86 5.16 -7.50
N THR A 2 -5.48 5.07 -8.77
CA THR A 2 -4.08 5.02 -9.19
C THR A 2 -3.74 6.14 -10.16
N LYS A 3 -2.56 6.74 -9.99
CA LYS A 3 -1.97 7.67 -10.96
C LYS A 3 -0.51 7.27 -11.17
N ASP A 4 -0.27 6.66 -12.33
CA ASP A 4 1.01 6.07 -12.68
C ASP A 4 1.80 7.05 -13.58
N GLU A 5 3.04 7.33 -13.20
CA GLU A 5 4.04 8.06 -13.98
C GLU A 5 5.35 7.25 -13.95
N THR A 6 6.30 7.50 -14.85
CA THR A 6 7.53 6.69 -14.91
C THR A 6 8.42 6.84 -13.67
N SER A 7 8.31 7.95 -12.94
CA SER A 7 9.08 8.22 -11.71
C SER A 7 8.34 7.92 -10.41
N LYS A 8 7.02 7.64 -10.49
CA LYS A 8 6.19 7.43 -9.31
C LYS A 8 4.87 6.72 -9.61
N ALA A 9 4.39 5.94 -8.64
CA ALA A 9 3.03 5.42 -8.62
C ALA A 9 2.31 5.98 -7.38
N GLN A 10 1.14 6.58 -7.59
CA GLN A 10 0.36 7.20 -6.50
C GLN A 10 -0.93 6.45 -6.25
N TYR A 11 -1.22 6.26 -4.96
CA TYR A 11 -2.36 5.46 -4.50
C TYR A 11 -3.20 6.24 -3.50
N ASP A 12 -4.51 6.01 -3.59
CA ASP A 12 -5.51 6.49 -2.64
C ASP A 12 -6.36 5.30 -2.20
N VAL A 13 -6.23 4.95 -0.92
CA VAL A 13 -6.82 3.77 -0.29
C VAL A 13 -7.80 4.22 0.78
N LYS A 14 -8.97 3.57 0.81
CA LYS A 14 -9.96 3.65 1.89
C LYS A 14 -10.08 2.27 2.52
N LEU A 15 -9.93 2.18 3.84
CA LEU A 15 -10.25 0.99 4.60
C LEU A 15 -11.60 1.18 5.25
N LEU A 16 -12.52 0.25 5.01
CA LEU A 16 -13.88 0.30 5.53
C LEU A 16 -14.03 -0.70 6.68
N ASN A 17 -14.57 -0.25 7.81
CA ASN A 17 -15.00 -1.12 8.88
C ASN A 17 -16.52 -1.30 8.84
N ASN A 18 -16.98 -2.35 8.15
CA ASN A 18 -18.40 -2.73 8.11
C ASN A 18 -18.83 -3.59 9.32
N GLY A 19 -17.98 -3.72 10.34
CA GLY A 19 -18.27 -4.43 11.57
C GLY A 19 -19.13 -3.61 12.55
N SER A 20 -19.53 -4.26 13.65
CA SER A 20 -20.33 -3.65 14.71
C SER A 20 -19.52 -3.01 15.84
N SER A 21 -18.18 -3.14 15.81
CA SER A 21 -17.26 -2.60 16.81
C SER A 21 -16.09 -1.88 16.15
N ALA A 22 -15.43 -1.00 16.91
CA ALA A 22 -14.20 -0.37 16.47
C ALA A 22 -13.10 -1.40 16.21
N PHE A 23 -12.22 -1.11 15.26
CA PHE A 23 -11.13 -1.96 14.81
C PHE A 23 -9.80 -1.20 14.92
N SER A 24 -8.80 -1.74 15.61
CA SER A 24 -7.52 -1.06 15.90
C SER A 24 -6.33 -2.02 15.79
N GLY A 25 -5.10 -1.50 15.76
CA GLY A 25 -3.89 -2.33 15.63
C GLY A 25 -3.83 -3.05 14.28
N TYR A 26 -4.34 -2.39 13.24
CA TYR A 26 -4.45 -2.94 11.91
C TYR A 26 -3.50 -2.28 10.93
N LYS A 27 -3.19 -3.05 9.89
CA LYS A 27 -2.30 -2.65 8.81
C LYS A 27 -2.83 -3.18 7.49
N PHE A 28 -2.51 -2.53 6.39
CA PHE A 28 -2.64 -3.15 5.07
C PHE A 28 -1.30 -3.33 4.42
N ARG A 29 -1.24 -4.25 3.46
CA ARG A 29 -0.06 -4.47 2.61
C ARG A 29 -0.40 -4.17 1.16
N PHE A 30 0.42 -3.34 0.53
CA PHE A 30 0.36 -3.07 -0.90
C PHE A 30 1.59 -3.71 -1.56
N TYR A 31 1.36 -4.82 -2.27
CA TYR A 31 2.38 -5.64 -2.91
C TYR A 31 2.79 -5.08 -4.27
N ILE A 32 4.09 -4.99 -4.45
CA ILE A 32 4.76 -4.50 -5.66
C ILE A 32 5.80 -5.52 -6.14
N ASP A 33 6.01 -5.60 -7.45
CA ASP A 33 7.13 -6.36 -8.04
C ASP A 33 8.18 -5.37 -8.53
N ILE A 34 9.37 -5.41 -7.94
CA ILE A 34 10.41 -4.40 -8.17
C ILE A 34 11.41 -4.81 -9.26
N SER A 35 11.05 -5.76 -10.14
CA SER A 35 11.95 -6.26 -11.18
C SER A 35 12.48 -5.17 -12.12
N GLU A 36 11.70 -4.14 -12.42
CA GLU A 36 12.11 -2.97 -13.20
C GLU A 36 13.13 -2.10 -12.45
N VAL A 37 12.94 -1.95 -11.13
CA VAL A 37 13.86 -1.21 -10.25
C VAL A 37 15.22 -1.91 -10.22
N LEU A 38 15.22 -3.24 -10.03
CA LEU A 38 16.43 -4.06 -10.02
C LEU A 38 17.13 -4.05 -11.37
N SER A 39 16.37 -4.14 -12.47
CA SER A 39 16.93 -4.10 -13.83
C SER A 39 17.60 -2.76 -14.16
N ALA A 40 17.14 -1.68 -13.54
CA ALA A 40 17.74 -0.35 -13.65
C ALA A 40 18.96 -0.14 -12.72
N GLY A 41 19.38 -1.17 -11.97
CA GLY A 41 20.54 -1.12 -11.09
C GLY A 41 20.27 -0.53 -9.70
N TYR A 42 19.00 -0.32 -9.35
CA TYR A 42 18.58 0.12 -8.02
C TYR A 42 18.23 -1.06 -7.13
N SER A 43 17.92 -0.78 -5.87
CA SER A 43 17.55 -1.77 -4.86
C SER A 43 16.25 -1.39 -4.14
N ALA A 44 15.69 -2.31 -3.36
CA ALA A 44 14.56 -2.01 -2.49
C ALA A 44 14.87 -0.89 -1.47
N SER A 45 16.14 -0.69 -1.10
CA SER A 45 16.55 0.37 -0.17
C SER A 45 16.45 1.78 -0.78
N ASP A 46 16.38 1.87 -2.11
CA ASP A 46 16.17 3.11 -2.83
C ASP A 46 14.69 3.51 -2.90
N LEU A 47 13.77 2.58 -2.61
CA LEU A 47 12.34 2.85 -2.64
C LEU A 47 11.90 3.71 -1.44
N ARG A 48 10.93 4.58 -1.70
CA ARG A 48 10.28 5.44 -0.73
C ARG A 48 8.77 5.27 -0.83
N CYS A 49 8.12 5.19 0.33
CA CYS A 49 6.69 5.27 0.47
C CYS A 49 6.40 6.60 1.16
N ASP A 50 6.10 7.62 0.37
CA ASP A 50 5.84 8.95 0.88
C ASP A 50 4.37 9.08 1.22
N GLU A 51 4.07 9.51 2.44
CA GLU A 51 2.72 9.92 2.82
C GLU A 51 2.33 11.20 2.07
N ASN A 52 1.19 11.15 1.38
CA ASN A 52 0.57 12.32 0.79
C ASN A 52 -0.61 12.83 1.64
N TYR A 53 -1.24 11.94 2.41
CA TYR A 53 -2.35 12.24 3.32
C TYR A 53 -2.63 11.05 4.23
N ASP A 54 -2.70 11.30 5.53
CA ASP A 54 -3.17 10.34 6.53
C ASP A 54 -4.33 10.92 7.34
N GLN A 55 -5.52 10.32 7.21
CA GLN A 55 -6.69 10.72 8.00
C GLN A 55 -6.54 10.33 9.47
N ALA A 56 -5.77 9.30 9.80
CA ALA A 56 -5.54 8.85 11.16
C ALA A 56 -4.50 9.71 11.92
N SER A 57 -3.68 10.48 11.20
CA SER A 57 -2.52 11.23 11.75
C SER A 57 -1.58 10.37 12.62
N ALA A 58 -1.48 9.07 12.31
CA ALA A 58 -0.80 8.08 13.13
C ALA A 58 -0.19 6.94 12.31
N ALA A 59 -0.46 6.87 11.00
CA ALA A 59 0.00 5.79 10.17
C ALA A 59 1.49 5.92 9.83
N SER A 60 2.14 4.79 9.62
CA SER A 60 3.50 4.70 9.11
C SER A 60 3.54 3.81 7.87
N CYS A 61 4.43 4.11 6.93
CA CYS A 61 4.63 3.29 5.74
C CYS A 61 6.07 2.76 5.65
N SER A 62 6.24 1.45 5.47
CA SER A 62 7.56 0.81 5.39
C SER A 62 7.58 -0.35 4.39
N PHE A 63 8.74 -0.61 3.79
CA PHE A 63 8.90 -1.71 2.83
C PHE A 63 9.49 -2.96 3.45
N TYR A 64 8.97 -4.11 3.04
CA TYR A 64 9.46 -5.43 3.43
C TYR A 64 9.45 -6.36 2.23
N GLN A 65 10.40 -7.31 2.19
CA GLN A 65 10.42 -8.34 1.15
C GLN A 65 9.36 -9.40 1.45
N TYR A 66 8.62 -9.82 0.42
CA TYR A 66 7.71 -10.95 0.49
C TYR A 66 8.37 -12.23 -0.04
N SER A 67 8.71 -12.25 -1.32
CA SER A 67 9.34 -13.40 -1.99
C SER A 67 9.96 -12.96 -3.32
N GLY A 68 11.23 -13.32 -3.57
CA GLY A 68 11.93 -12.93 -4.79
C GLY A 68 11.94 -11.42 -5.00
N ASN A 69 11.41 -10.97 -6.14
CA ASN A 69 11.29 -9.55 -6.50
C ASN A 69 10.01 -8.90 -5.96
N VAL A 70 9.16 -9.65 -5.25
CA VAL A 70 7.93 -9.13 -4.67
C VAL A 70 8.22 -8.56 -3.28
N TYR A 71 7.85 -7.30 -3.09
CA TYR A 71 7.91 -6.55 -1.83
C TYR A 71 6.50 -6.05 -1.49
N TYR A 72 6.31 -5.53 -0.28
CA TYR A 72 5.11 -4.78 0.06
C TYR A 72 5.43 -3.51 0.82
N ALA A 73 4.68 -2.44 0.52
CA ALA A 73 4.50 -1.31 1.41
C ALA A 73 3.48 -1.70 2.48
N GLU A 74 3.92 -1.78 3.73
CA GLU A 74 3.06 -1.98 4.90
C GLU A 74 2.68 -0.62 5.46
N VAL A 75 1.37 -0.31 5.46
CA VAL A 75 0.83 0.86 6.13
C VAL A 75 0.20 0.42 7.43
N ASP A 76 0.83 0.79 8.54
CA ASP A 76 0.42 0.43 9.90
C ASP A 76 -0.22 1.64 10.56
N PHE A 77 -1.49 1.53 10.96
CA PHE A 77 -2.28 2.62 11.57
C PHE A 77 -2.04 2.75 13.09
N GLY A 78 -1.12 1.97 13.66
CA GLY A 78 -0.74 2.03 15.06
C GLY A 78 -1.94 1.82 15.99
N SER A 79 -2.13 2.75 16.92
CA SER A 79 -3.23 2.71 17.89
C SER A 79 -4.52 3.36 17.40
N TYR A 80 -4.58 3.88 16.17
CA TYR A 80 -5.81 4.47 15.65
C TYR A 80 -6.91 3.40 15.58
N ALA A 81 -8.08 3.72 16.14
CA ALA A 81 -9.24 2.86 16.15
C ALA A 81 -10.25 3.35 15.11
N LEU A 82 -10.42 2.58 14.05
CA LEU A 82 -11.43 2.82 13.01
C LEU A 82 -12.82 2.50 13.59
N PRO A 83 -13.74 3.48 13.70
CA PRO A 83 -15.07 3.25 14.25
C PRO A 83 -15.87 2.23 13.44
N ALA A 84 -16.91 1.66 14.06
CA ALA A 84 -17.87 0.80 13.39
C ALA A 84 -18.65 1.57 12.33
N ASN A 85 -18.84 0.98 11.15
CA ASN A 85 -19.52 1.57 10.00
C ASN A 85 -18.87 2.87 9.49
N ASP A 86 -17.54 2.96 9.56
CA ASP A 86 -16.76 4.13 9.14
C ASP A 86 -15.61 3.72 8.20
N ASP A 87 -14.98 4.72 7.58
CA ASP A 87 -13.80 4.56 6.72
C ASP A 87 -12.63 5.47 7.13
N VAL A 88 -11.41 4.97 6.92
CA VAL A 88 -10.18 5.77 7.02
C VAL A 88 -9.48 5.80 5.67
N ARG A 89 -9.00 7.00 5.30
CA ARG A 89 -8.29 7.22 4.05
C ARG A 89 -6.79 7.42 4.28
N TYR A 90 -5.99 6.76 3.45
CA TYR A 90 -4.55 6.95 3.38
C TYR A 90 -4.11 7.12 1.91
N LYS A 91 -3.28 8.12 1.64
CA LYS A 91 -2.70 8.35 0.32
C LYS A 91 -1.19 8.31 0.40
N PHE A 92 -0.58 7.63 -0.57
CA PHE A 92 0.86 7.49 -0.61
C PHE A 92 1.41 7.48 -2.03
N THR A 93 2.70 7.77 -2.13
CA THR A 93 3.47 7.70 -3.38
C THR A 93 4.59 6.69 -3.22
N ILE A 94 4.67 5.71 -4.13
CA ILE A 94 5.84 4.86 -4.30
C ILE A 94 6.75 5.50 -5.34
N ARG A 95 8.02 5.70 -4.99
CA ARG A 95 9.04 6.25 -5.88
C ARG A 95 10.44 5.82 -5.49
N LEU A 96 11.43 6.13 -6.32
CA LEU A 96 12.84 6.08 -5.92
C LEU A 96 13.25 7.33 -5.12
N ASN A 97 14.26 7.18 -4.28
CA ASN A 97 14.84 8.22 -3.44
C ASN A 97 15.31 9.44 -4.27
N ASN A 98 15.80 9.20 -5.49
CA ASN A 98 16.33 10.17 -6.43
C ASN A 98 15.34 10.57 -7.54
N TRP A 99 14.08 10.12 -7.46
CA TRP A 99 13.03 10.39 -8.46
C TRP A 99 13.33 9.90 -9.89
N SER A 100 14.22 8.92 -10.05
CA SER A 100 14.51 8.34 -11.36
C SER A 100 13.28 7.67 -11.98
N PRO A 101 13.16 7.67 -13.32
CA PRO A 101 11.98 7.17 -14.03
C PRO A 101 11.97 5.63 -14.19
N ASN A 102 12.19 4.90 -13.10
CA ASN A 102 12.25 3.42 -13.09
C ASN A 102 11.23 2.84 -12.11
N ILE A 103 10.01 3.37 -12.13
CA ILE A 103 8.87 2.85 -11.38
C ILE A 103 7.80 2.42 -12.39
N SER A 104 7.34 1.19 -12.27
CA SER A 104 6.18 0.68 -13.02
C SER A 104 5.27 -0.10 -12.11
N SER A 105 3.99 0.27 -12.06
CA SER A 105 2.99 -0.52 -11.33
C SER A 105 2.33 -1.62 -12.16
N SER A 106 2.71 -1.77 -13.44
CA SER A 106 2.01 -2.65 -14.39
C SER A 106 2.04 -4.14 -14.02
N ASN A 107 3.05 -4.57 -13.28
CA ASN A 107 3.29 -5.92 -12.76
C ASN A 107 2.99 -6.06 -11.26
N ASP A 108 2.53 -4.99 -10.59
CA ASP A 108 2.24 -5.02 -9.16
C ASP A 108 0.94 -5.77 -8.85
N TYR A 109 1.01 -6.74 -7.94
CA TYR A 109 -0.17 -7.53 -7.53
C TYR A 109 -1.30 -6.65 -6.99
N SER A 110 -0.99 -5.70 -6.10
CA SER A 110 -1.99 -4.81 -5.49
C SER A 110 -2.55 -3.76 -6.44
N ARG A 111 -1.91 -3.53 -7.60
CA ARG A 111 -2.38 -2.62 -8.65
C ARG A 111 -3.45 -3.24 -9.55
N GLN A 112 -3.52 -4.57 -9.62
CA GLN A 112 -4.42 -5.28 -10.54
C GLN A 112 -5.88 -4.85 -10.35
N GLY A 113 -6.55 -4.54 -11.45
CA GLY A 113 -7.96 -4.10 -11.46
C GLY A 113 -8.21 -2.68 -10.94
N LEU A 114 -7.21 -1.97 -10.40
CA LEU A 114 -7.37 -0.58 -9.97
C LEU A 114 -7.38 0.38 -11.17
N SER A 115 -8.05 1.51 -11.00
CA SER A 115 -8.19 2.54 -12.03
C SER A 115 -8.25 3.95 -11.42
N GLY A 116 -8.66 4.94 -12.21
CA GLY A 116 -8.84 6.33 -11.78
C GLY A 116 -9.99 6.58 -10.79
N SER A 117 -10.75 5.55 -10.39
CA SER A 117 -11.82 5.61 -9.38
C SER A 117 -11.58 4.62 -8.23
N TYR A 118 -12.35 4.73 -7.15
CA TYR A 118 -12.32 3.73 -6.08
C TYR A 118 -12.91 2.41 -6.56
N GLN A 119 -12.21 1.31 -6.27
CA GLN A 119 -12.62 -0.06 -6.56
C GLN A 119 -12.38 -0.88 -5.30
N THR A 120 -13.32 -1.78 -4.97
CA THR A 120 -13.09 -2.80 -3.94
C THR A 120 -12.15 -3.85 -4.50
N THR A 121 -11.12 -4.22 -3.74
CA THR A 121 -10.13 -5.23 -4.16
C THR A 121 -9.75 -6.13 -2.99
N SER A 122 -9.50 -7.41 -3.29
CA SER A 122 -8.89 -8.35 -2.35
C SER A 122 -7.36 -8.25 -2.36
N ASN A 123 -6.76 -7.61 -3.36
CA ASN A 123 -5.31 -7.61 -3.56
C ASN A 123 -4.57 -6.63 -2.65
N ILE A 124 -5.26 -5.95 -1.74
CA ILE A 124 -4.68 -5.12 -0.67
C ILE A 124 -5.14 -5.71 0.66
N PRO A 125 -4.50 -6.79 1.14
CA PRO A 125 -4.95 -7.48 2.34
C PRO A 125 -4.73 -6.66 3.60
N VAL A 126 -5.65 -6.84 4.55
CA VAL A 126 -5.64 -6.17 5.86
C VAL A 126 -5.34 -7.20 6.93
N TYR A 127 -4.50 -6.82 7.89
CA TYR A 127 -4.06 -7.66 9.00
C TYR A 127 -4.33 -6.97 10.33
N GLN A 128 -4.52 -7.77 11.37
CA GLN A 128 -4.58 -7.33 12.77
C GLN A 128 -3.77 -8.30 13.63
N GLY A 129 -2.84 -7.81 14.44
CA GLY A 129 -2.00 -8.67 15.28
C GLY A 129 -1.21 -9.73 14.49
N GLY A 130 -0.93 -9.49 13.22
CA GLY A 130 -0.25 -10.43 12.31
C GLY A 130 -1.16 -11.45 11.61
N ALA A 131 -2.44 -11.56 12.01
CA ALA A 131 -3.40 -12.43 11.34
C ALA A 131 -4.08 -11.71 10.17
N LEU A 132 -4.31 -12.43 9.07
CA LEU A 132 -5.05 -11.92 7.91
C LEU A 132 -6.54 -11.77 8.28
N VAL A 133 -7.10 -10.58 8.09
CA VAL A 133 -8.51 -10.27 8.35
C VAL A 133 -9.33 -10.34 7.07
N THR A 134 -8.82 -9.78 5.98
CA THR A 134 -9.47 -9.84 4.65
C THR A 134 -8.45 -9.64 3.53
N GLY A 135 -8.82 -10.05 2.32
CA GLY A 135 -7.99 -9.98 1.12
C GLY A 135 -7.15 -11.23 0.90
N THR A 136 -6.20 -11.13 -0.02
CA THR A 136 -5.34 -12.22 -0.49
C THR A 136 -3.91 -11.75 -0.69
N ASN A 137 -2.96 -12.67 -0.52
CA ASN A 137 -1.55 -12.46 -0.80
C ASN A 137 -1.20 -13.00 -2.20
N PRO A 138 -0.15 -12.48 -2.86
CA PRO A 138 0.37 -13.04 -4.11
C PRO A 138 1.02 -14.42 -3.90
#